data_AF-S8BZ56-F1
#
_entry.id   AF-S8BZ56-F1
#
_cell.length_a   1.000
_cell.length_b   1.000
_cell.length_c   1.000
_cell.angle_alpha   90.00
_cell.angle_beta   90.00
_cell.angle_gamma   90.00
#
_symmetry.space_group_name_H-M   'P 1'
#
loop_
_entity.id
_entity.type
_entity.pdbx_description
1 polymer ?
#
loop_
_entity_poly.entity_id
_entity_poly.type
_entity_poly.pdbx_seq_one_letter_code
_entity_poly.pdbx_strand_id
1 'polypeptide(L)'
;IRRAPHEFKIGCLEDIKALFPGDRNPFYAGFGNRDTDEFSYLKVGIPRGKIFIINPKGEIVVNRRHDTKSYLSLHSLVHGMFPTMLHCEQEDFNSWNYWKIPPPVID
;
A
#
# COMPACT_ATOMS: atom_id res chain seq x y z
N ILE A 1 -2.39 -9.06 29.43
CA ILE A 1 -2.05 -8.30 28.19
C ILE A 1 -2.60 -9.08 26.99
N ARG A 2 -3.62 -8.57 26.31
CA ARG A 2 -4.17 -9.18 25.09
C ARG A 2 -3.18 -8.93 23.95
N ARG A 3 -2.55 -9.99 23.43
CA ARG A 3 -1.59 -9.92 22.32
C ARG A 3 -2.33 -10.06 21.00
N ALA A 4 -2.93 -8.98 20.51
CA ALA A 4 -3.60 -8.92 19.21
C ALA A 4 -2.85 -7.95 18.27
N PRO A 5 -1.65 -8.32 17.79
CA PRO A 5 -0.82 -7.42 16.97
C PRO A 5 -1.49 -6.97 15.66
N HIS A 6 -2.46 -7.73 15.15
CA HIS A 6 -3.24 -7.34 13.98
C HIS A 6 -4.20 -6.18 14.26
N GLU A 7 -4.74 -6.06 15.48
CA GLU A 7 -5.58 -4.92 15.87
C GLU A 7 -4.77 -3.63 15.85
N PHE A 8 -3.54 -3.67 16.36
CA PHE A 8 -2.62 -2.54 16.29
C PHE A 8 -2.29 -2.18 14.83
N LYS A 9 -1.94 -3.17 14.00
CA LYS A 9 -1.61 -2.92 12.59
C LYS A 9 -2.80 -2.34 11.82
N ILE A 10 -4.01 -2.82 12.06
CA ILE A 10 -5.23 -2.26 11.48
C ILE A 10 -5.39 -0.80 11.88
N GLY A 11 -5.32 -0.49 13.18
CA GLY A 11 -5.47 0.88 13.67
C GLY A 11 -4.45 1.83 13.01
N CYS A 12 -3.17 1.46 13.00
CA CYS A 12 -2.15 2.29 12.35
C CYS A 12 -2.39 2.49 10.84
N LEU A 13 -2.83 1.46 10.12
CA LEU A 13 -3.12 1.59 8.69
C LEU A 13 -4.39 2.43 8.44
N GLU A 14 -5.40 2.33 9.31
CA GLU A 14 -6.59 3.19 9.27
C GLU A 14 -6.23 4.65 9.56
N ASP A 15 -5.36 4.92 10.53
CA ASP A 15 -4.84 6.26 10.83
C ASP A 15 -4.11 6.87 9.64
N ILE A 16 -3.23 6.09 8.98
CA ILE A 16 -2.55 6.54 7.76
C ILE A 16 -3.57 6.80 6.64
N LYS A 17 -4.56 5.93 6.46
CA LYS A 17 -5.61 6.10 5.44
C LYS A 17 -6.41 7.39 5.65
N ALA A 18 -6.68 7.75 6.91
CA ALA A 18 -7.41 8.96 7.26
C ALA A 18 -6.67 10.26 6.89
N LEU A 19 -5.36 10.20 6.60
CA LEU A 19 -4.59 11.34 6.09
C LEU A 19 -4.84 11.63 4.61
N PHE A 20 -5.52 10.72 3.89
CA PHE A 20 -5.81 10.85 2.46
C PHE A 20 -7.31 11.13 2.22
N PRO A 21 -7.67 11.71 1.06
CA PRO A 21 -9.07 11.88 0.68
C PRO A 21 -9.85 10.56 0.75
N GLY A 22 -11.07 10.60 1.31
CA GLY A 22 -11.87 9.39 1.57
C GLY A 22 -12.34 8.65 0.32
N ASP A 23 -12.29 9.28 -0.85
CA ASP A 23 -12.59 8.70 -2.16
C ASP A 23 -11.40 7.93 -2.76
N ARG A 24 -10.22 7.95 -2.12
CA ARG A 24 -9.01 7.28 -2.59
C ARG A 24 -8.48 6.29 -1.54
N ASN A 25 -7.96 5.16 -2.02
CA ASN A 25 -7.17 4.26 -1.18
C ASN A 25 -5.69 4.51 -1.42
N PRO A 26 -4.92 5.01 -0.44
CA PRO A 26 -3.49 5.25 -0.61
C PRO A 26 -2.67 3.96 -0.69
N PHE A 27 -3.24 2.82 -0.28
CA PHE A 27 -2.55 1.54 -0.27
C PHE A 27 -2.78 0.77 -1.56
N TYR A 28 -1.71 0.61 -2.35
CA TYR A 28 -1.76 -0.18 -3.57
C TYR A 28 -1.62 -1.70 -3.32
N ALA A 29 -0.68 -2.09 -2.46
CA ALA A 29 -0.33 -3.48 -2.16
C ALA A 29 0.18 -3.63 -0.72
N GLY A 30 0.18 -4.85 -0.19
CA GLY A 30 0.66 -5.15 1.17
C GLY A 30 1.64 -6.33 1.17
N PHE A 31 2.79 -6.15 1.83
CA PHE A 31 3.79 -7.20 2.03
C PHE A 31 3.91 -7.50 3.53
N GLY A 32 3.59 -8.72 3.92
CA GLY A 32 3.60 -9.18 5.30
C GLY A 32 4.38 -10.47 5.47
N ASN A 33 4.56 -10.91 6.71
CA ASN A 33 5.23 -12.16 7.05
C ASN A 33 4.37 -13.08 7.92
N ARG A 34 3.14 -12.68 8.23
CA ARG A 34 2.16 -13.47 8.97
C ARG A 34 0.83 -13.48 8.24
N ASP A 35 0.07 -14.56 8.38
CA ASP A 35 -1.30 -14.63 7.85
C ASP A 35 -2.21 -13.52 8.43
N THR A 36 -1.91 -13.07 9.65
CA THR A 36 -2.60 -11.93 10.28
C THR A 36 -2.37 -10.61 9.56
N ASP A 37 -1.30 -10.49 8.77
CA ASP A 37 -1.06 -9.31 7.95
C ASP A 37 -2.04 -9.27 6.77
N GLU A 38 -2.41 -10.43 6.20
CA GLU A 38 -3.45 -10.51 5.15
C GLU A 38 -4.74 -9.88 5.65
N PHE A 39 -5.17 -10.23 6.87
CA PHE A 39 -6.35 -9.67 7.50
C PHE A 39 -6.25 -8.14 7.67
N SER A 40 -5.08 -7.66 8.09
CA SER A 40 -4.85 -6.22 8.30
C SER A 40 -4.95 -5.43 6.99
N TYR A 41 -4.38 -5.96 5.91
CA TYR A 41 -4.41 -5.32 4.59
C TYR A 41 -5.79 -5.35 3.94
N LEU A 42 -6.54 -6.44 4.11
CA LEU A 42 -7.93 -6.53 3.65
C LEU A 42 -8.81 -5.48 4.32
N LYS A 43 -8.61 -5.25 5.63
CA LYS A 43 -9.40 -4.30 6.41
C LYS A 43 -9.29 -2.86 5.88
N VAL A 44 -8.12 -2.46 5.39
CA VAL A 44 -7.91 -1.13 4.80
C VAL A 44 -8.20 -1.03 3.31
N GLY A 45 -8.60 -2.15 2.68
CA GLY A 45 -9.12 -2.19 1.32
C GLY A 45 -8.11 -2.59 0.25
N ILE A 46 -6.99 -3.23 0.63
CA ILE A 46 -6.04 -3.78 -0.35
C ILE A 46 -6.64 -5.08 -0.93
N PRO A 47 -6.74 -5.24 -2.26
CA PRO A 47 -7.26 -6.47 -2.87
C PRO A 47 -6.37 -7.69 -2.56
N ARG A 48 -6.97 -8.87 -2.37
CA ARG A 48 -6.25 -10.13 -2.10
C ARG A 48 -5.12 -10.45 -3.08
N GLY A 49 -5.31 -10.17 -4.36
CA GLY A 49 -4.30 -10.39 -5.40
C GLY A 49 -3.07 -9.47 -5.30
N LYS A 50 -3.12 -8.46 -4.42
CA LYS A 50 -2.04 -7.51 -4.15
C LYS A 50 -1.52 -7.63 -2.71
N ILE A 51 -1.84 -8.73 -2.04
CA ILE A 51 -1.31 -9.05 -0.71
C ILE A 51 -0.34 -10.22 -0.84
N PHE A 52 0.87 -10.01 -0.33
CA PHE A 52 2.00 -10.93 -0.44
C PHE A 52 2.47 -11.31 0.96
N ILE A 53 2.36 -12.58 1.32
CA ILE A 53 2.89 -13.09 2.59
C ILE A 53 4.17 -13.86 2.32
N ILE A 54 5.26 -13.43 2.95
CA ILE A 54 6.61 -13.99 2.75
C ILE A 54 6.96 -14.87 3.93
N ASN A 55 7.37 -16.10 3.65
CA ASN A 55 7.85 -17.01 4.67
C ASN A 55 9.36 -16.82 4.95
N PRO A 56 9.92 -17.41 6.02
CA PRO A 56 11.34 -17.30 6.34
C PRO A 56 12.31 -17.87 5.27
N LYS A 57 11.81 -18.69 4.33
CA LYS A 57 12.59 -19.20 3.20
C LYS A 57 12.63 -18.22 2.02
N GLY A 58 11.94 -17.09 2.10
CA GLY A 58 11.83 -16.10 1.03
C GLY A 58 10.80 -16.45 -0.06
N GLU A 59 9.94 -17.43 0.20
CA GLU A 59 8.84 -17.79 -0.69
C GLU A 59 7.63 -16.89 -0.41
N ILE A 60 6.98 -16.45 -1.48
CA ILE A 60 5.82 -15.55 -1.44
C ILE A 60 4.55 -16.36 -1.70
N VAL A 61 3.52 -16.12 -0.88
CA VAL A 61 2.18 -16.68 -1.04
C VAL A 61 1.20 -15.57 -1.41
N VAL A 62 0.38 -15.80 -2.44
CA VAL A 62 -0.62 -14.84 -2.94
C VAL A 62 -1.98 -15.53 -3.08
N ASN A 63 -3.03 -14.90 -2.55
CA ASN A 63 -4.42 -15.37 -2.71
C ASN A 63 -4.67 -16.83 -2.29
N ARG A 64 -3.93 -17.34 -1.28
CA ARG A 64 -3.98 -18.74 -0.79
C ARG A 64 -3.74 -19.82 -1.86
N ARG A 65 -3.39 -19.43 -3.08
CA ARG A 65 -2.75 -20.33 -4.03
C ARG A 65 -1.28 -20.32 -3.64
N HIS A 66 -0.71 -21.49 -3.41
CA HIS A 66 0.74 -21.65 -3.29
C HIS A 66 1.35 -21.38 -4.67
N ASP A 67 1.22 -20.15 -5.15
CA ASP A 67 1.96 -19.63 -6.27
C ASP A 67 3.30 -19.25 -5.65
N THR A 68 4.12 -20.27 -5.36
CA THR A 68 5.37 -20.22 -4.59
C THR A 68 6.40 -19.42 -5.38
N LYS A 69 6.19 -18.10 -5.46
CA LYS A 69 7.02 -17.18 -6.21
C LYS A 69 8.09 -16.66 -5.27
N SER A 70 9.34 -16.71 -5.70
CA SER A 70 10.42 -16.01 -4.99
C SER A 70 10.35 -14.53 -5.31
N TYR A 71 11.00 -13.70 -4.48
CA TYR A 71 11.20 -12.28 -4.78
C TYR A 71 11.81 -12.05 -6.18
N LEU A 72 12.67 -12.96 -6.66
CA LEU A 72 13.23 -12.88 -8.02
C LEU A 72 12.15 -13.00 -9.10
N SER A 73 11.22 -13.94 -8.95
CA SER A 73 10.11 -14.10 -9.88
C SER A 73 9.10 -12.93 -9.80
N LEU A 74 8.91 -12.36 -8.61
CA LEU A 74 8.11 -11.14 -8.44
C LEU A 74 8.78 -9.95 -9.13
N HIS A 75 10.12 -9.83 -9.03
CA HIS A 75 10.88 -8.78 -9.69
C HIS A 75 10.70 -8.83 -11.22
N SER A 76 10.70 -10.02 -11.82
CA SER A 76 10.43 -10.18 -13.26
C SER A 76 9.02 -9.73 -13.67
N LEU A 77 8.04 -9.76 -12.76
CA LEU A 77 6.65 -9.37 -13.00
C LEU A 77 6.36 -7.94 -12.53
N VAL A 78 7.33 -7.25 -11.94
CA VAL A 78 7.10 -5.98 -11.23
C VAL A 78 6.49 -4.93 -12.15
N HIS A 79 6.94 -4.82 -13.39
CA HIS A 79 6.42 -3.84 -14.35
C HIS A 79 4.96 -4.10 -14.75
N GLY A 80 4.52 -5.36 -14.77
CA GLY A 80 3.12 -5.70 -15.03
C GLY A 80 2.23 -5.55 -13.81
N MET A 81 2.77 -5.81 -12.61
CA MET A 81 2.03 -5.76 -11.35
C MET A 81 1.97 -4.36 -10.71
N PHE A 82 3.02 -3.59 -10.91
CA PHE A 82 3.21 -2.21 -10.45
C PHE A 82 3.55 -1.37 -11.68
N PRO A 83 2.53 -1.10 -12.53
CA PRO A 83 2.74 -0.29 -13.71
C PRO A 83 3.27 1.08 -13.29
N THR A 84 4.19 1.63 -14.07
CA THR A 84 4.66 3.00 -13.89
C THR A 84 3.43 3.91 -13.83
N MET A 85 3.30 4.70 -12.78
CA MET A 85 2.23 5.69 -12.68
C MET A 85 2.52 6.78 -13.72
N LEU A 86 1.97 6.61 -14.91
CA LEU A 86 1.99 7.61 -15.97
C LEU A 86 0.91 8.65 -15.65
N HIS A 87 1.09 9.48 -14.63
CA HIS A 87 0.29 10.69 -14.54
C HIS A 87 0.94 11.80 -13.73
N CYS A 88 0.91 12.98 -14.35
CA CYS A 88 1.10 14.33 -13.82
C CYS A 88 0.98 14.35 -12.29
N GLU A 89 2.10 14.63 -11.62
CA GLU A 89 2.02 15.01 -10.22
C GLU A 89 1.00 16.15 -10.13
N GLN A 90 -0.01 15.99 -9.28
CA GLN A 90 -0.82 17.11 -8.86
C GLN A 90 0.10 17.90 -7.94
N GLU A 91 0.88 18.76 -8.58
CA GLU A 91 2.05 19.44 -8.05
C GLU A 91 1.70 20.34 -6.87
N ASP A 92 0.41 20.64 -6.66
CA ASP A 92 -0.13 21.53 -5.64
C ASP A 92 0.32 21.22 -4.20
N PHE A 93 0.60 19.95 -3.88
CA PHE A 93 0.91 19.50 -2.52
C PHE A 93 2.34 18.96 -2.34
N ASN A 94 3.28 19.33 -3.21
CA ASN A 94 4.70 19.06 -2.97
C ASN A 94 5.34 20.17 -2.09
N SER A 95 6.51 19.89 -1.52
CA SER A 95 7.23 20.84 -0.64
C SER A 95 7.50 22.21 -1.30
N TRP A 96 7.57 22.25 -2.63
CA TRP A 96 7.84 23.47 -3.39
C TRP A 96 6.58 24.30 -3.64
N ASN A 97 5.43 23.70 -3.89
CA ASN A 97 4.20 24.39 -4.28
C ASN A 97 3.25 24.64 -3.11
N TYR A 98 3.23 23.77 -2.09
CA TYR A 98 2.30 23.89 -0.95
C TYR A 98 2.49 25.19 -0.15
N TRP A 99 3.73 25.69 -0.05
CA TRP A 99 4.07 26.90 0.70
C TRP A 99 4.08 28.17 -0.14
N LYS A 100 3.79 28.09 -1.45
CA LYS A 100 3.75 29.29 -2.28
C LYS A 100 2.53 30.12 -1.94
N ILE A 101 2.74 31.42 -1.80
CA ILE A 101 1.66 32.40 -1.71
C ILE A 101 1.01 32.45 -3.10
N PRO A 102 -0.31 32.27 -3.23
CA PRO A 102 -0.98 32.39 -4.51
C PRO A 102 -0.71 33.78 -5.09
N PRO A 103 -0.49 33.90 -6.42
CA PRO A 103 -0.35 35.21 -7.03
C PRO A 103 -1.59 36.07 -6.75
N PRO A 104 -1.43 37.39 -6.57
CA PRO A 104 -2.55 38.28 -6.34
C PRO A 104 -3.54 38.16 -7.51
N VAL A 105 -4.83 38.10 -7.18
CA VAL A 105 -5.89 38.13 -8.20
C VAL A 105 -5.86 39.52 -8.80
N ILE A 106 -5.53 39.62 -10.09
CA ILE A 106 -5.58 40.88 -10.84
C ILE A 106 -6.99 40.96 -11.43
N ASP A 107 -7.76 41.96 -10.99
CA ASP A 107 -9.03 42.36 -11.61
C ASP A 107 -8.81 43.03 -12.97
#